data_AF-A0A0F0C7C9-F1
#
_entry.id   AF-A0A0F0C7C9-F1
#
_cell.length_a   1.000
_cell.length_b   1.000
_cell.length_c   1.000
_cell.angle_alpha   90.00
_cell.angle_beta   90.00
_cell.angle_gamma   90.00
#
_symmetry.space_group_name_H-M   'P 1'
#
loop_
_entity.id
_entity.type
_entity.pdbx_description
1 polymer ?
#
loop_
_entity_poly.entity_id
_entity_poly.type
_entity_poly.pdbx_seq_one_letter_code
_entity_poly.pdbx_strand_id
1 'polypeptide(L)' 'MKSYTVIIVFNDGVSLSVDCDGFLLREGSHYTVMRDNYKIMTIPFSSVKYTKLVINDCELEASD' A
#
# COMPACT_ATOMS: atom_id res chain seq x y z
N MET A 1 -13.36 -4.67 -2.66
CA MET A 1 -12.01 -4.47 -3.26
C MET A 1 -11.09 -5.51 -2.65
N LYS A 2 -10.16 -6.10 -3.42
CA LYS A 2 -9.22 -7.08 -2.84
C LYS A 2 -8.26 -6.34 -1.90
N SER A 3 -8.15 -6.82 -0.67
CA SER A 3 -7.19 -6.29 0.29
C SER A 3 -5.78 -6.75 -0.08
N TYR A 4 -4.81 -5.84 -0.05
CA TYR A 4 -3.40 -6.14 -0.26
C TYR A 4 -2.56 -5.33 0.73
N THR A 5 -1.33 -5.77 0.94
CA THR A 5 -0.37 -5.05 1.77
C THR A 5 0.59 -4.30 0.87
N VAL A 6 0.75 -3.00 1.08
CA VAL A 6 1.82 -2.21 0.45
C VAL A 6 2.97 -2.05 1.44
N ILE A 7 4.16 -2.42 0.99
CA ILE A 7 5.41 -2.16 1.69
C ILE A 7 6.02 -0.91 1.08
N ILE A 8 6.19 0.13 1.89
CA ILE A 8 6.83 1.40 1.53
C ILE A 8 8.23 1.37 2.13
N VAL A 9 9.25 1.60 1.32
CA VAL A 9 10.64 1.71 1.78
C VAL A 9 11.10 3.13 1.60
N PHE A 10 11.49 3.76 2.70
CA PHE A 10 11.93 5.16 2.77
C PHE A 10 13.42 5.29 2.44
N ASN A 11 13.84 6.52 2.14
CA ASN A 11 15.23 6.82 1.78
C ASN A 11 16.23 6.59 2.93
N ASP A 12 15.76 6.65 4.17
CA ASP A 12 16.54 6.34 5.39
C ASP A 12 16.67 4.83 5.65
N GLY A 13 16.03 3.99 4.84
CA GLY A 13 16.03 2.54 4.97
C GLY A 13 14.93 1.98 5.87
N VAL A 14 14.10 2.84 6.50
CA VAL A 14 12.91 2.40 7.24
C VAL A 14 11.90 1.81 6.26
N SER A 15 11.21 0.76 6.68
CA SER A 15 10.10 0.17 5.92
C SER A 15 8.81 0.20 6.73
N LEU A 16 7.70 0.40 6.02
CA LEU A 16 6.35 0.41 6.57
C LEU A 16 5.47 -0.53 5.75
N SER A 17 4.79 -1.44 6.42
CA SER A 17 3.79 -2.32 5.81
C SER A 17 2.39 -1.80 6.15
N VAL A 18 1.55 -1.59 5.14
CA VAL A 18 0.19 -1.05 5.31
C VAL A 18 -0.80 -1.94 4.58
N ASP A 19 -1.80 -2.43 5.30
CA ASP A 19 -2.94 -3.12 4.72
C ASP A 19 -3.95 -2.10 4.18
N CYS A 20 -4.23 -2.22 2.89
CA CYS A 20 -5.05 -1.28 2.14
C CYS A 20 -5.84 -1.96 1.03
N ASP A 21 -6.89 -1.31 0.55
CA ASP A 21 -7.63 -1.73 -0.64
C ASP A 21 -7.36 -0.81 -1.85
N GLY A 22 -6.71 0.33 -1.61
CA GLY A 22 -6.30 1.30 -2.62
C GLY A 22 -4.96 1.96 -2.29
N PHE A 23 -4.05 1.98 -3.26
CA PHE A 23 -2.81 2.74 -3.22
C PHE A 23 -2.79 3.62 -4.47
N LEU A 24 -3.28 4.85 -4.32
CA LEU A 24 -3.38 5.82 -5.41
C LEU A 24 -2.01 6.46 -5.66
N LEU A 25 -1.49 6.18 -6.85
CA LEU A 25 -0.41 6.94 -7.45
C LEU A 25 -1.01 8.27 -7.94
N ARG A 26 -0.65 9.37 -7.27
CA ARG A 26 -0.77 10.78 -7.72
C ARG A 26 -2.02 11.54 -7.28
N GLU A 27 -2.03 11.95 -6.01
CA GLU A 27 -2.61 13.24 -5.64
C GLU A 27 -1.44 14.24 -5.48
N GLY A 28 -1.12 14.98 -6.54
CA GLY A 28 0.04 15.88 -6.56
C GLY A 28 1.38 15.14 -6.37
N SER A 29 2.14 15.54 -5.35
CA SER A 29 3.48 15.02 -5.01
C SER A 29 3.49 13.96 -3.89
N HIS A 30 2.34 13.32 -3.63
CA HIS A 30 2.18 12.35 -2.54
C HIS A 30 1.60 11.02 -3.04
N TYR A 31 2.03 9.94 -2.38
CA TYR A 31 1.34 8.66 -2.39
C TYR A 31 0.17 8.76 -1.42
N THR A 32 -0.98 8.24 -1.82
CA THR A 32 -2.17 8.17 -0.98
C THR A 32 -2.55 6.73 -0.75
N VAL A 33 -2.66 6.33 0.52
CA VAL A 33 -3.14 5.02 0.92
C VAL A 33 -4.59 5.13 1.36
N MET A 34 -5.43 4.26 0.81
CA MET A 34 -6.85 4.18 1.11
C MET A 34 -7.22 2.82 1.70
N ARG A 35 -8.21 2.85 2.58
CA ARG A 35 -8.84 1.66 3.13
C ARG A 35 -10.32 1.95 3.32
N ASP A 36 -11.18 1.05 2.84
CA ASP A 36 -12.64 1.17 2.88
C ASP A 36 -13.14 2.47 2.24
N ASN A 37 -12.48 2.94 1.18
CA ASN A 37 -12.67 4.26 0.53
C ASN A 37 -12.31 5.49 1.38
N TYR A 38 -11.68 5.31 2.54
CA TYR A 38 -11.15 6.40 3.36
C TYR A 38 -9.66 6.57 3.16
N LYS A 39 -9.21 7.82 3.06
CA LYS A 39 -7.77 8.14 3.09
C LYS A 39 -7.23 7.93 4.50
N ILE A 40 -6.30 6.99 4.64
CA ILE A 40 -5.69 6.66 5.93
C ILE A 40 -4.26 7.19 6.06
N MET A 41 -3.58 7.43 4.94
CA MET A 41 -2.18 7.88 4.96
C MET A 41 -1.81 8.65 3.69
N THR A 42 -0.94 9.64 3.84
CA THR A 42 -0.30 10.38 2.74
C THR A 42 1.20 10.41 2.95
N ILE A 43 1.99 10.08 1.93
CA ILE A 43 3.45 10.05 1.99
C ILE A 43 4.06 10.89 0.86
N PRO A 44 4.98 11.83 1.14
CA PRO A 44 5.67 12.59 0.10
C PRO A 44 6.53 11.69 -0.79
N PHE A 45 6.48 11.89 -2.12
CA PHE A 45 7.30 11.13 -3.07
C PHE A 45 8.80 11.22 -2.76
N SER A 46 9.27 12.39 -2.34
CA SER A 46 10.68 12.66 -2.01
C SER A 46 11.21 11.84 -0.83
N SER A 47 10.33 11.27 0.00
CA SER A 47 10.72 10.44 1.14
C SER A 47 10.84 8.95 0.82
N VAL A 48 10.25 8.51 -0.31
CA VAL A 48 10.12 7.10 -0.67
C VAL A 48 11.20 6.70 -1.65
N LYS A 49 11.90 5.60 -1.33
CA LYS A 49 12.88 4.97 -2.21
C LYS A 49 12.18 4.07 -3.24
N TYR A 50 11.30 3.20 -2.78
CA TYR A 50 10.43 2.36 -3.62
C TYR A 50 9.24 1.82 -2.84
N THR A 51 8.27 1.26 -3.56
CA THR A 51 7.11 0.56 -2.99
C THR A 51 7.03 -0.86 -3.55
N LYS A 52 6.49 -1.79 -2.76
CA LYS A 52 6.24 -3.18 -3.16
C LYS A 52 4.81 -3.56 -2.75
N LEU A 53 4.03 -4.04 -3.70
CA LEU A 53 2.69 -4.55 -3.45
C LEU A 53 2.75 -6.06 -3.18
N VAL A 54 2.10 -6.49 -2.11
CA VAL A 54 1.95 -7.90 -1.71
C VAL A 54 0.46 -8.21 -1.75
N ILE A 55 0.05 -8.99 -2.75
CA ILE A 55 -1.32 -9.50 -2.84
C ILE A 55 -1.42 -10.65 -1.84
N ASN A 56 -2.32 -10.52 -0.88
CA ASN A 56 -2.67 -11.63 0.01
C ASN A 56 -3.59 -12.57 -0.78
N ASP A 57 -3.02 -13.45 -1.59
CA ASP A 57 -3.75 -14.57 -2.20
C ASP A 57 -4.08 -15.60 -1.11
N CYS A 58 -5.07 -15.29 -0.30
CA CYS A 58 -5.70 -16.23 0.61
C CYS A 58 -7.17 -16.44 0.19
N GLU A 59 -7.36 -16.84 -1.06
CA GLU A 59 -8.51 -17.63 -1.51
C GLU A 59 -7.99 -18.91 -2.17
N LEU A 60 -7.27 -19.72 -1.38
CA LEU A 60 -7.24 -21.16 -1.60
C LEU A 60 -8.42 -21.70 -0.80
N GLU A 61 -9.64 -21.48 -1.32
CA GLU A 61 -10.75 -22.34 -0.95
C GLU A 61 -10.39 -23.73 -1.49
N ALA A 62 -9.85 -24.57 -0.61
CA ALA A 62 -9.87 -26.00 -0.82
C ALA A 62 -11.35 -26.42 -0.86
N SER A 63 -11.91 -26.45 -2.06
CA SER A 63 -13.18 -27.15 -2.30
C SER A 63 -12.91 -28.65 -2.22
N ASP A 64 -13.32 -29.26 -1.11
CA ASP A 64 -13.55 -30.72 -0.98
C ASP A 64 -14.73 -31.17 -1.87
#